data_AF-A0A285TKR0-F1
#
_entry.id   AF-A0A285TKR0-F1
#
_cell.length_a   1.000
_cell.length_b   1.000
_cell.length_c   1.000
_cell.angle_alpha   90.00
_cell.angle_beta   90.00
_cell.angle_gamma   90.00
#
_symmetry.space_group_name_H-M   'P 1'
#
loop_
_entity.id
_entity.type
_entity.pdbx_description
1 polymer ?
#
loop_
_entity_poly.entity_id
_entity_poly.type
_entity_poly.pdbx_seq_one_letter_code
_entity_poly.pdbx_strand_id
1 'polypeptide(L)'
;MTICIRQAIPEDAKYVAPLIYEAIGKIANRLTGQSDYNKIIFELEGLFIRTDNRHSYINTYVAENIEKTAILGILVLYSGKDGRKLDNSLQQWLKEKHAPVTTIEAEAHPDEFYVDTICVH
;
A
#
# COMPACT_ATOMS: atom_id res chain seq x y z
N MET A 1 21.49 -12.85 -10.68
CA MET A 1 20.30 -12.08 -10.25
C MET A 1 19.10 -12.57 -11.03
N THR A 2 18.32 -13.44 -10.39
CA THR A 2 17.05 -13.93 -10.91
C THR A 2 15.91 -13.23 -10.15
N ILE A 3 14.99 -12.60 -10.87
CA ILE A 3 13.85 -11.88 -10.30
C ILE A 3 12.58 -12.71 -10.50
N CYS A 4 11.81 -12.90 -9.43
CA CYS A 4 10.46 -13.45 -9.47
C CYS A 4 9.45 -12.34 -9.14
N ILE A 5 8.43 -12.14 -9.97
CA ILE A 5 7.27 -11.34 -9.59
C ILE A 5 6.25 -12.28 -8.98
N ARG A 6 5.89 -12.06 -7.72
CA ARG A 6 4.91 -12.87 -6.99
C ARG A 6 3.92 -11.99 -6.25
N GLN A 7 2.77 -12.57 -5.93
CA GLN A 7 1.86 -11.98 -4.96
C GLN A 7 2.61 -11.76 -3.64
N ALA A 8 2.39 -10.60 -3.01
CA ALA A 8 2.94 -10.32 -1.70
C ALA A 8 2.26 -11.17 -0.62
N ILE A 9 2.98 -11.37 0.48
CA ILE A 9 2.48 -12.05 1.68
C ILE A 9 2.60 -11.09 2.88
N PRO A 10 1.83 -11.28 3.97
CA PRO A 10 1.88 -10.38 5.12
C PRO A 10 3.29 -10.16 5.69
N GLU A 11 4.17 -11.15 5.61
CA GLU A 11 5.55 -11.11 6.09
C GLU A 11 6.44 -10.12 5.31
N ASP A 12 6.01 -9.71 4.10
CA ASP A 12 6.73 -8.72 3.29
C ASP A 12 6.58 -7.28 3.84
N ALA A 13 5.71 -7.05 4.83
CA ALA A 13 5.32 -5.71 5.31
C ALA A 13 6.51 -4.77 5.56
N LYS A 14 7.50 -5.22 6.33
CA LYS A 14 8.69 -4.42 6.70
C LYS A 14 9.58 -4.04 5.51
N TYR A 15 9.48 -4.77 4.40
CA TYR A 15 10.22 -4.48 3.17
C TYR A 15 9.38 -3.64 2.20
N VAL A 16 8.06 -3.82 2.19
CA VAL A 16 7.13 -3.13 1.30
C VAL A 16 6.77 -1.74 1.78
N ALA A 17 6.55 -1.53 3.09
CA ALA A 17 6.14 -0.24 3.63
C ALA A 17 7.11 0.92 3.28
N PRO A 18 8.45 0.75 3.35
CA PRO A 18 9.39 1.77 2.85
C PRO A 18 9.23 2.08 1.36
N LEU A 19 8.97 1.06 0.53
CA LEU A 19 8.81 1.22 -0.92
C LEU A 19 7.51 1.95 -1.27
N ILE A 20 6.42 1.69 -0.51
CA ILE A 20 5.18 2.48 -0.62
C ILE A 20 5.48 3.95 -0.29
N TYR A 21 6.14 4.20 0.84
CA TYR A 21 6.49 5.56 1.24
C TYR A 21 7.38 6.26 0.21
N GLU A 22 8.34 5.56 -0.39
CA GLU A 22 9.22 6.10 -1.43
C GLU A 22 8.44 6.53 -2.67
N ALA A 23 7.46 5.73 -3.10
CA ALA A 23 6.64 6.07 -4.26
C ALA A 23 5.71 7.27 -4.03
N ILE A 24 5.07 7.35 -2.85
CA ILE A 24 3.99 8.33 -2.62
C ILE A 24 4.40 9.52 -1.72
N GLY A 25 5.55 9.42 -1.06
CA GLY A 25 6.12 10.43 -0.18
C GLY A 25 5.12 10.96 0.85
N LYS A 26 4.94 12.29 0.87
CA LYS A 26 4.05 12.98 1.83
C LYS A 26 2.57 12.59 1.72
N ILE A 27 2.14 11.92 0.65
CA ILE A 27 0.78 11.37 0.55
C ILE A 27 0.56 10.32 1.64
N ALA A 28 1.61 9.58 2.03
CA ALA A 28 1.56 8.60 3.12
C ALA A 28 1.11 9.22 4.45
N ASN A 29 1.37 10.50 4.69
CA ASN A 29 0.90 11.21 5.89
C ASN A 29 -0.63 11.21 5.97
N ARG A 30 -1.30 11.43 4.83
CA ARG A 30 -2.77 11.42 4.74
C ARG A 30 -3.32 10.01 4.90
N LEU A 31 -2.66 9.01 4.34
CA LEU A 31 -3.09 7.60 4.41
C LEU A 31 -2.94 6.99 5.81
N THR A 32 -1.98 7.49 6.60
CA THR A 32 -1.67 6.95 7.94
C THR A 32 -2.19 7.82 9.08
N GLY A 33 -2.49 9.09 8.80
CA GLY A 33 -2.80 10.11 9.81
C GLY A 33 -1.58 10.54 10.64
N GLN A 34 -0.36 10.24 10.18
CA GLN A 34 0.90 10.51 10.88
C GLN A 34 1.76 11.52 10.13
N SER A 35 2.71 12.14 10.82
CA SER A 35 3.70 13.06 10.23
C SER A 35 5.14 12.67 10.52
N ASP A 36 5.36 11.74 11.45
CA ASP A 36 6.68 11.20 11.76
C ASP A 36 6.97 9.98 10.88
N TYR A 37 8.15 9.95 10.25
CA TYR A 37 8.51 8.90 9.30
C TYR A 37 8.38 7.50 9.89
N ASN A 38 8.89 7.26 11.10
CA ASN A 38 8.85 5.93 11.71
C ASN A 38 7.43 5.50 12.02
N LYS A 39 6.58 6.43 12.49
CA LYS A 39 5.15 6.18 12.68
C LYS A 39 4.45 5.89 11.35
N ILE A 40 4.78 6.62 10.29
CA ILE A 40 4.20 6.38 8.96
C ILE A 40 4.54 4.97 8.47
N ILE A 41 5.81 4.56 8.55
CA ILE A 41 6.22 3.20 8.16
C ILE A 41 5.48 2.14 8.98
N PHE A 42 5.41 2.31 10.31
CA PHE A 42 4.68 1.38 11.19
C PHE A 42 3.21 1.24 10.80
N GLU A 43 2.54 2.34 10.48
CA GLU A 43 1.14 2.33 10.05
C GLU A 43 0.96 1.74 8.65
N LEU A 44 1.90 1.98 7.73
CA LEU A 44 1.91 1.35 6.41
C LEU A 44 2.09 -0.17 6.52
N GLU A 45 2.96 -0.67 7.41
CA GLU A 45 3.08 -2.11 7.69
C GLU A 45 1.74 -2.67 8.19
N GLY A 46 1.07 -1.95 9.11
CA GLY A 46 -0.23 -2.33 9.64
C GLY A 46 -1.34 -2.34 8.58
N LEU A 47 -1.35 -1.36 7.67
CA LEU A 47 -2.26 -1.33 6.54
C LEU A 47 -1.97 -2.46 5.55
N PHE A 48 -0.71 -2.76 5.30
CA PHE A 48 -0.28 -3.76 4.34
C PHE A 48 -0.76 -5.17 4.73
N ILE A 49 -0.73 -5.54 6.01
CA ILE A 49 -1.18 -6.89 6.44
C ILE A 49 -2.71 -7.05 6.49
N ARG A 50 -3.47 -5.97 6.33
CA ARG A 50 -4.94 -6.03 6.27
C ARG A 50 -5.42 -6.50 4.90
N THR A 51 -6.73 -6.65 4.74
CA THR A 51 -7.36 -7.19 3.52
C THR A 51 -8.39 -6.25 2.89
N ASP A 52 -8.51 -5.04 3.44
CA ASP A 52 -9.65 -4.15 3.20
C ASP A 52 -9.24 -2.75 2.73
N ASN A 53 -7.98 -2.55 2.35
CA ASN A 53 -7.49 -1.29 1.82
C ASN A 53 -6.61 -1.51 0.58
N ARG A 54 -6.39 -0.44 -0.18
CA ARG A 54 -5.66 -0.46 -1.46
C ARG A 54 -4.23 -1.00 -1.33
N HIS A 55 -3.56 -0.70 -0.23
CA HIS A 55 -2.15 -1.04 0.00
C HIS A 55 -1.94 -2.39 0.68
N SER A 56 -2.99 -3.21 0.77
CA SER A 56 -2.89 -4.56 1.33
C SER A 56 -2.01 -5.48 0.50
N TYR A 57 -1.47 -6.52 1.14
CA TYR A 57 -0.72 -7.59 0.46
C TYR A 57 -1.54 -8.29 -0.64
N ILE A 58 -2.86 -8.31 -0.53
CA ILE A 58 -3.79 -8.89 -1.53
C ILE A 58 -3.78 -8.08 -2.84
N ASN A 59 -3.55 -6.77 -2.76
CA ASN A 59 -3.48 -5.90 -3.93
C ASN A 59 -2.03 -5.63 -4.36
N THR A 60 -1.04 -6.26 -3.73
CA THR A 60 0.38 -5.97 -3.96
C THR A 60 1.10 -7.16 -4.56
N TYR A 61 1.86 -6.91 -5.62
CA TYR A 61 2.88 -7.82 -6.13
C TYR A 61 4.27 -7.28 -5.76
N VAL A 62 5.20 -8.20 -5.51
CA VAL A 62 6.59 -7.87 -5.21
C VAL A 62 7.51 -8.46 -6.27
N ALA A 63 8.57 -7.73 -6.61
CA ALA A 63 9.71 -8.25 -7.35
C ALA A 63 10.75 -8.75 -6.35
N GLU A 64 10.97 -10.06 -6.28
CA GLU A 64 11.90 -10.70 -5.35
C GLU A 64 13.17 -11.17 -6.07
N ASN A 65 14.33 -10.83 -5.53
CA ASN A 65 15.59 -11.49 -5.87
C ASN A 65 15.68 -12.85 -5.17
N ILE A 66 15.50 -13.93 -5.93
CA ILE A 66 15.44 -15.30 -5.41
C ILE A 66 16.75 -15.70 -4.71
N GLU A 67 17.89 -15.19 -5.18
CA GLU A 67 19.22 -15.56 -4.64
C GLU A 67 19.48 -14.94 -3.26
N LYS A 68 18.86 -13.79 -2.96
CA LYS A 68 19.07 -13.02 -1.71
C LYS A 68 17.82 -12.92 -0.83
N THR A 69 16.69 -13.46 -1.30
CA THR A 69 15.36 -13.30 -0.66
C THR A 69 15.06 -11.83 -0.35
N ALA A 70 15.39 -10.94 -1.29
CA ALA A 70 15.30 -9.50 -1.12
C ALA A 70 14.18 -8.94 -2.02
N ILE A 71 13.29 -8.13 -1.44
CA ILE A 71 12.30 -7.38 -2.20
C ILE A 71 12.99 -6.19 -2.87
N LEU A 72 12.90 -6.14 -4.20
CA LEU A 72 13.51 -5.11 -5.05
C LEU A 72 12.49 -4.07 -5.54
N GLY A 73 11.20 -4.35 -5.41
CA GLY A 73 10.16 -3.45 -5.88
C GLY A 73 8.76 -3.97 -5.61
N ILE A 74 7.79 -3.09 -5.79
CA ILE A 74 6.37 -3.34 -5.55
C ILE A 74 5.52 -2.82 -6.71
N LEU A 75 4.35 -3.44 -6.85
CA LEU A 75 3.26 -3.00 -7.70
C LEU A 75 1.95 -3.18 -6.92
N VAL A 76 1.29 -2.08 -6.61
CA VAL A 76 -0.07 -2.07 -6.05
C VAL A 76 -1.05 -1.91 -7.19
N LEU A 77 -1.98 -2.85 -7.33
CA LEU A 77 -3.07 -2.78 -8.29
C LEU A 77 -4.37 -3.36 -7.74
N TYR A 78 -5.49 -2.82 -8.16
CA TYR A 78 -6.81 -3.31 -7.78
C TYR A 78 -7.84 -3.00 -8.87
N SER A 79 -8.97 -3.69 -8.81
CA SER A 79 -10.13 -3.38 -9.65
C SER A 79 -10.76 -2.08 -9.20
N GLY A 80 -10.97 -1.12 -10.11
CA GLY A 80 -11.61 0.14 -9.78
C GLY A 80 -13.07 -0.03 -9.31
N LYS A 81 -13.71 -1.15 -9.65
CA LYS A 81 -15.01 -1.56 -9.08
C LYS A 81 -14.96 -1.67 -7.55
N ASP A 82 -13.83 -2.13 -7.01
CA ASP A 82 -13.62 -2.31 -5.57
C ASP A 82 -12.97 -1.09 -4.91
N GLY A 83 -12.38 -0.17 -5.70
CA GLY A 83 -11.63 1.00 -5.21
C GLY A 83 -12.39 1.81 -4.15
N ARG A 84 -13.66 2.15 -4.42
CA ARG A 84 -14.50 2.89 -3.46
C ARG A 84 -14.72 2.15 -2.14
N LYS A 85 -14.84 0.82 -2.17
CA LYS A 85 -14.99 0.00 -0.95
C LYS A 85 -13.70 0.02 -0.14
N LEU A 86 -12.56 -0.13 -0.80
CA LEU A 86 -11.23 -0.08 -0.17
C LEU A 86 -10.98 1.28 0.47
N ASP A 87 -11.31 2.37 -0.24
CA ASP A 87 -11.20 3.73 0.28
C ASP A 87 -12.10 3.95 1.49
N ASN A 88 -13.37 3.53 1.44
CA ASN A 88 -14.29 3.69 2.57
C ASN A 88 -13.77 3.01 3.84
N SER A 89 -13.16 1.83 3.72
CA SER A 89 -12.56 1.13 4.87
C SER A 89 -11.40 1.93 5.47
N LEU A 90 -10.52 2.44 4.61
CA LEU A 90 -9.39 3.26 5.04
C LEU A 90 -9.86 4.58 5.68
N GLN A 91 -10.90 5.22 5.13
CA GLN A 91 -11.51 6.41 5.70
C GLN A 91 -12.10 6.14 7.09
N GLN A 92 -12.78 4.99 7.28
CA GLN A 92 -13.29 4.61 8.60
C GLN A 92 -12.16 4.41 9.61
N TRP A 93 -11.10 3.69 9.22
CA TRP A 93 -9.93 3.51 10.06
C TRP A 93 -9.26 4.83 10.44
N LEU A 94 -9.14 5.78 9.50
CA LEU A 94 -8.63 7.13 9.77
C LEU A 94 -9.53 7.91 10.75
N LYS A 95 -10.86 7.78 10.65
CA LYS A 95 -11.82 8.42 11.57
C LYS A 95 -11.68 7.88 12.98
N GLU A 96 -11.62 6.57 13.16
CA GLU A 96 -11.47 5.92 14.46
C GLU A 96 -10.19 6.38 15.18
N LYS A 97 -9.14 6.67 14.40
CA LYS A 97 -7.86 7.20 14.89
C LYS A 97 -7.80 8.72 15.05
N HIS A 98 -8.90 9.44 14.78
CA HIS A 98 -8.96 10.90 14.84
C HIS A 98 -7.90 11.58 13.95
N ALA A 99 -7.62 11.01 12.76
CA ALA A 99 -6.67 11.59 11.83
C ALA A 99 -7.11 12.99 11.35
N PRO A 100 -6.18 13.92 11.05
CA PRO A 100 -6.52 15.28 10.60
C PRO A 100 -7.32 15.32 9.29
N VAL A 101 -7.08 14.35 8.42
CA VAL A 101 -7.76 14.18 7.15
C VAL A 101 -8.27 12.75 7.10
N THR A 102 -9.56 12.58 6.84
CA THR A 102 -10.23 11.28 6.85
C THR A 102 -10.96 10.95 5.56
N THR A 103 -10.97 11.88 4.60
CA THR A 103 -11.58 11.69 3.28
C THR A 103 -10.50 11.36 2.27
N ILE A 104 -10.77 10.32 1.47
CA ILE A 104 -9.90 9.85 0.40
C ILE A 104 -10.66 9.99 -0.91
N GLU A 105 -10.00 10.57 -1.91
CA GLU A 105 -10.54 10.73 -3.25
C GLU A 105 -10.45 9.40 -3.99
N ALA A 106 -11.50 9.06 -4.72
CA ALA A 106 -11.49 7.88 -5.58
C ALA A 106 -10.58 8.15 -6.79
N GLU A 107 -9.60 7.28 -7.00
CA GLU A 107 -8.65 7.40 -8.11
C GLU A 107 -9.09 6.58 -9.32
N ALA A 108 -9.53 5.34 -9.08
CA ALA A 108 -9.85 4.40 -10.14
C ALA A 108 -11.30 4.53 -10.65
N HIS A 109 -11.48 4.42 -11.96
CA HIS A 109 -12.79 4.26 -12.59
C HIS A 109 -13.35 2.83 -12.40
N PRO A 110 -14.67 2.65 -12.22
CA PRO A 110 -15.24 1.32 -11.94
C PRO A 110 -15.03 0.25 -13.01
N ASP A 111 -14.72 0.65 -14.24
CA ASP A 111 -14.54 -0.19 -15.41
C ASP A 111 -13.06 -0.48 -15.76
N GLU A 112 -12.12 -0.09 -14.89
CA GLU A 112 -10.69 -0.33 -15.10
C GLU A 112 -10.04 -1.21 -14.02
N PHE A 113 -8.88 -1.76 -14.37
CA PHE A 113 -7.88 -2.19 -13.39
C PHE A 113 -6.86 -1.06 -13.25
N TYR A 114 -6.68 -0.58 -12.03
CA TYR A 114 -5.86 0.59 -11.75
C TYR A 114 -4.53 0.18 -11.12
N VAL A 115 -3.43 0.69 -11.67
CA VAL A 115 -2.10 0.61 -11.08
C VAL A 115 -1.91 1.86 -10.22
N ASP A 116 -1.87 1.65 -8.92
CA ASP A 116 -1.90 2.72 -7.93
C ASP A 116 -0.50 3.18 -7.54
N THR A 117 0.37 2.21 -7.27
CA THR A 117 1.72 2.48 -6.78
C THR A 117 2.72 1.53 -7.44
N ILE A 118 3.83 2.08 -7.95
CA ILE A 118 4.99 1.31 -8.43
C ILE A 118 6.27 1.91 -7.84
N CYS A 119 7.13 1.05 -7.31
CA CYS A 119 8.47 1.42 -6.83
C CYS A 119 9.44 0.30 -7.14
N VAL A 120 10.64 0.62 -7.62
CA VAL A 120 11.70 -0.34 -7.93
C VAL A 120 13.06 0.23 -7.55
N HIS A 121 13.97 -0.64 -7.13
CA HIS A 121 15.38 -0.35 -6.83
C HIS A 121 16.34 -0.96 -7.85
#